data_AF-A0A3D4FJY6-F1
#
_entry.id   AF-A0A3D4FJY6-F1
#
_cell.length_a   1.000
_cell.length_b   1.000
_cell.length_c   1.000
_cell.angle_alpha   90.00
_cell.angle_beta   90.00
_cell.angle_gamma   90.00
#
_symmetry.space_group_name_H-M   'P 1'
#
loop_
_entity.id
_entity.type
_entity.pdbx_description
1 polymer ?
#
loop_
_entity_poly.entity_id
_entity_poly.type
_entity_poly.pdbx_seq_one_letter_code
_entity_poly.pdbx_strand_id
1 'polypeptide(L)' 'APTAGTITFKSTEITDKKINIDKIREKMGMVFQQFNLFPHKTVLDNITLSPINVQGLSKEEAEKKAMALLEKVGLKDKA' A
#
# COMPACT_ATOMS: atom_id res chain seq x y z
N ALA A 1 14.41 12.26 -6.25
CA ALA A 1 14.68 11.84 -7.63
C ALA A 1 16.11 11.29 -7.70
N PRO A 2 16.41 10.32 -8.57
CA PRO A 2 17.77 9.80 -8.71
C PRO A 2 18.74 10.93 -9.10
N THR A 3 20.00 10.77 -8.71
CA THR A 3 21.06 11.77 -8.98
C THR A 3 21.37 11.90 -10.48
N ALA A 4 21.18 10.83 -11.25
CA ALA A 4 21.27 10.81 -12.71
C ALA A 4 20.43 9.65 -13.29
N GLY A 5 20.09 9.75 -14.57
CA GLY A 5 19.35 8.71 -15.30
C GLY A 5 17.83 8.78 -15.14
N THR A 6 17.14 7.87 -15.81
CA THR A 6 15.67 7.77 -15.82
C THR A 6 15.24 6.39 -15.33
N ILE A 7 14.06 6.32 -14.71
CA ILE A 7 13.46 5.07 -14.25
C ILE A 7 12.12 4.94 -14.96
N THR A 8 11.87 3.78 -15.56
CA THR A 8 10.60 3.48 -16.23
C THR A 8 9.86 2.35 -15.51
N PHE A 9 8.56 2.51 -15.33
CA PHE A 9 7.65 1.51 -14.76
C PHE A 9 6.45 1.34 -15.69
N LYS A 10 6.21 0.11 -16.17
CA LYS A 10 5.13 -0.19 -17.14
C LYS A 10 5.12 0.77 -18.35
N SER A 11 6.30 1.03 -18.91
CA SER A 11 6.51 1.96 -20.03
C SER A 11 6.19 3.43 -19.75
N THR A 12 6.02 3.81 -18.48
CA THR A 12 5.90 5.20 -18.04
C THR A 12 7.19 5.59 -17.33
N GLU A 13 7.87 6.64 -17.78
CA GLU A 13 8.99 7.22 -17.02
C GLU A 13 8.45 7.76 -15.70
N ILE A 14 9.09 7.50 -14.56
CA ILE A 14 8.60 7.93 -13.23
C ILE A 14 9.52 8.97 -12.57
N THR A 15 10.57 9.37 -13.28
CA THR A 15 11.57 10.35 -12.84
C THR A 15 11.20 11.79 -13.18
N ASP A 16 10.24 12.00 -14.09
CA ASP A 16 9.72 13.32 -14.44
C ASP A 16 8.84 13.90 -13.31
N LYS A 17 9.07 15.17 -12.97
CA LYS A 17 8.29 15.93 -11.98
C LYS A 17 6.83 16.15 -12.39
N LYS A 18 6.50 16.01 -13.68
CA LYS A 18 5.14 16.21 -14.21
C LYS A 18 4.18 15.06 -13.90
N ILE A 19 4.69 13.95 -13.38
CA ILE A 19 3.92 12.73 -13.20
C ILE A 19 3.38 12.64 -11.78
N ASN A 20 2.12 12.23 -11.67
CA ASN A 20 1.50 11.95 -10.39
C ASN A 20 2.07 10.65 -9.82
N ILE A 21 3.10 10.80 -8.99
CA ILE A 21 3.81 9.67 -8.39
C ILE A 21 2.95 8.86 -7.42
N ASP A 22 1.96 9.47 -6.78
CA ASP A 22 1.08 8.78 -5.83
C ASP A 22 0.19 7.76 -6.54
N LYS A 23 -0.31 8.09 -7.73
CA LYS A 23 -1.04 7.15 -8.59
C LYS A 23 -0.20 5.96 -9.06
N ILE A 24 1.12 6.14 -9.16
CA ILE A 24 2.04 5.05 -9.50
C ILE A 24 2.28 4.18 -8.27
N ARG A 25 2.46 4.80 -7.10
CA ARG A 25 2.66 4.09 -5.82
C ARG A 25 1.48 3.22 -5.44
N GLU A 26 0.25 3.58 -5.81
CA GLU A 26 -0.93 2.69 -5.67
C GLU A 26 -0.73 1.31 -6.34
N LYS A 27 0.13 1.22 -7.36
CA LYS A 27 0.42 -0.01 -8.12
C LYS A 27 1.75 -0.67 -7.71
N MET A 28 2.43 -0.13 -6.71
CA MET A 28 3.73 -0.61 -6.24
C MET A 28 3.66 -0.94 -4.75
N GLY A 29 3.89 -2.21 -4.40
CA GLY A 29 4.07 -2.62 -3.00
C GLY A 29 5.52 -2.42 -2.56
N MET A 30 5.73 -1.93 -1.34
CA MET A 30 7.04 -1.84 -0.70
C MET A 30 6.97 -2.43 0.71
N VAL A 31 7.95 -3.26 1.05
CA VAL A 31 8.14 -3.81 2.40
C VAL A 31 9.48 -3.31 2.93
N PHE A 32 9.48 -2.80 4.16
CA PHE A 32 10.67 -2.25 4.82
C PHE A 32 11.33 -3.30 5.72
N GLN A 33 12.65 -3.20 5.91
CA GLN A 33 13.41 -4.10 6.79
C GLN A 33 12.98 -3.98 8.26
N GLN A 34 12.70 -2.75 8.72
CA GLN A 34 12.06 -2.49 10.00
C GLN A 34 10.57 -2.28 9.79
N PHE A 35 9.74 -2.79 10.71
CA PHE A 35 8.29 -2.70 10.60
C PHE A 35 7.83 -1.23 10.66
N ASN A 36 7.41 -0.69 9.51
CA ASN A 36 6.85 0.65 9.39
C ASN A 36 5.32 0.61 9.56
N LEU A 37 4.86 -0.02 10.65
CA LEU A 37 3.45 -0.10 11.02
C LEU A 37 3.04 1.16 11.79
N PHE A 38 1.76 1.52 11.74
CA PHE A 38 1.19 2.56 12.59
C PHE A 38 0.92 1.98 13.98
N PRO A 39 1.70 2.35 15.02
CA PRO A 39 1.65 1.68 16.32
C PRO A 39 0.38 2.00 17.13
N HIS A 40 -0.34 3.06 16.74
CA HIS A 40 -1.58 3.51 17.37
C HIS A 40 -2.83 2.97 16.67
N LYS A 41 -2.68 1.95 15.82
CA LYS A 41 -3.75 1.33 15.02
C LYS A 41 -3.71 -0.19 15.21
N THR A 42 -4.88 -0.83 15.13
CA THR A 42 -4.97 -2.30 15.10
C THR A 42 -4.34 -2.86 13.82
N VAL A 43 -4.17 -4.18 13.74
CA VAL A 43 -3.65 -4.81 12.52
C VAL A 43 -4.66 -4.63 11.37
N LEU A 44 -5.95 -4.82 11.66
CA LEU A 44 -7.02 -4.56 10.69
C LEU A 44 -7.01 -3.10 10.19
N ASP A 45 -6.86 -2.13 11.09
CA ASP A 45 -6.80 -0.71 10.73
C ASP A 45 -5.58 -0.39 9.86
N ASN A 46 -4.42 -0.99 10.18
CA ASN A 46 -3.20 -0.83 9.38
C ASN A 46 -3.40 -1.32 7.93
N ILE A 47 -4.11 -2.43 7.74
CA ILE A 47 -4.33 -3.04 6.42
C ILE A 47 -5.43 -2.29 5.64
N THR A 48 -6.49 -1.83 6.31
CA THR A 48 -7.66 -1.20 5.67
C THR A 48 -7.49 0.29 5.38
N LEU A 49 -6.55 0.97 6.04
CA LEU A 49 -6.34 2.43 5.91
C LEU A 49 -6.15 2.89 4.46
N SER A 50 -5.24 2.27 3.71
CA SER A 50 -4.98 2.64 2.31
C SER A 50 -6.10 2.23 1.34
N PRO A 51 -6.66 1.01 1.41
CA PRO A 51 -7.86 0.63 0.65
C PRO A 51 -9.03 1.62 0.76
N ILE A 52 -9.31 2.12 1.96
CA ILE A 52 -10.43 3.06 2.18
C ILE A 52 -10.05 4.46 1.68
N ASN A 53 -8.94 5.03 2.16
CA ASN A 53 -8.63 6.44 1.92
C ASN A 53 -8.06 6.75 0.53
N VAL A 54 -7.38 5.78 -0.09
CA VAL A 54 -6.70 5.99 -1.39
C VAL A 54 -7.49 5.35 -2.53
N GLN A 55 -8.02 4.14 -2.32
CA GLN A 55 -8.78 3.43 -3.36
C GLN A 55 -10.29 3.68 -3.27
N GLY A 56 -10.79 4.30 -2.19
CA GLY A 56 -12.21 4.63 -2.03
C GLY A 56 -13.11 3.42 -1.79
N LEU A 57 -12.55 2.29 -1.31
CA LEU A 57 -13.34 1.11 -1.00
C LEU A 57 -14.23 1.37 0.21
N SER A 58 -15.40 0.72 0.22
CA SER A 58 -16.24 0.73 1.42
C SER A 58 -15.52 0.01 2.57
N LYS A 59 -15.88 0.38 3.80
CA LYS A 59 -15.30 -0.23 5.01
C LYS A 59 -15.48 -1.76 4.99
N GLU A 60 -16.66 -2.24 4.62
CA GLU A 60 -16.98 -3.67 4.55
C GLU A 60 -16.11 -4.41 3.52
N GLU A 61 -15.95 -3.85 2.31
CA GLU A 61 -15.08 -4.45 1.29
C GLU A 61 -13.61 -4.46 1.70
N ALA A 62 -13.15 -3.40 2.36
CA ALA A 62 -11.78 -3.29 2.86
C ALA A 62 -11.52 -4.33 3.96
N GLU A 63 -12.42 -4.45 4.94
CA GLU A 63 -12.33 -5.44 6.01
C GLU A 63 -12.34 -6.87 5.46
N LYS A 64 -13.23 -7.18 4.51
CA LYS A 64 -13.27 -8.50 3.86
C LYS A 64 -11.94 -8.84 3.18
N LYS A 65 -11.35 -7.90 2.46
CA LYS A 65 -10.03 -8.08 1.82
C LYS A 65 -8.93 -8.25 2.87
N ALA A 66 -8.93 -7.44 3.93
CA ALA A 66 -7.94 -7.51 4.99
C ALA A 66 -7.98 -8.86 5.72
N MET A 67 -9.18 -9.36 6.04
CA MET A 67 -9.34 -10.67 6.70
C MET A 67 -8.84 -11.83 5.83
N ALA A 68 -9.10 -11.79 4.51
CA ALA A 68 -8.58 -12.79 3.59
C ALA A 68 -7.04 -12.76 3.50
N LEU A 69 -6.44 -11.57 3.57
CA LEU A 69 -4.98 -11.41 3.60
C LEU A 69 -4.40 -11.92 4.92
N LEU A 70 -5.02 -11.59 6.05
CA LEU A 70 -4.61 -12.06 7.38
C LEU A 70 -4.66 -13.59 7.50
N GLU A 71 -5.71 -14.21 6.96
CA GLU A 71 -5.81 -15.66 6.87
C GLU A 71 -4.69 -16.26 6.03
N LYS A 72 -4.40 -15.66 4.86
CA LYS A 72 -3.33 -16.12 3.98
C LYS A 72 -1.93 -16.07 4.63
N VAL A 73 -1.69 -15.11 5.52
CA VAL A 73 -0.40 -14.97 6.23
C VAL A 73 -0.40 -15.60 7.63
N GLY A 74 -1.48 -16.27 8.03
CA GLY A 74 -1.58 -16.96 9.32
C GLY A 74 -1.71 -16.04 10.54
N LEU A 75 -2.21 -14.80 10.35
CA LEU A 75 -2.35 -13.79 11.40
C LEU A 75 -3.82 -13.43 11.69
N LYS A 76 -4.76 -14.32 11.37
CA LYS A 76 -6.20 -14.08 11.56
C LYS A 76 -6.57 -13.76 13.00
N ASP A 77 -5.92 -14.40 13.97
CA ASP A 77 -6.16 -14.20 15.41
C ASP A 77 -5.51 -12.91 15.96
N LYS A 78 -4.80 -12.16 15.11
CA LYS A 78 -4.12 -10.90 15.45
C LYS A 78 -4.79 -9.67 14.81
N ALA A 79 -5.94 -9.86 14.15
CA ALA A 79 -6.71 -8.80 13.49
C ALA A 79 -7.03 -7.63 14.44
#